data_AF-A0A8D8P0R3-F1
#
_entry.id   AF-A0A8D8P0R3-F1
#
_cell.length_a   1.000
_cell.length_b   1.000
_cell.length_c   1.000
_cell.angle_alpha   90.00
_cell.angle_beta   90.00
_cell.angle_gamma   90.00
#
_symmetry.space_group_name_H-M   'P 1'
#
loop_
_entity.id
_entity.type
_entity.pdbx_description
1 polymer ?
#
loop_
_entity_poly.entity_id
_entity_poly.type
_entity_poly.pdbx_seq_one_letter_code
_entity_poly.pdbx_strand_id
1 'polypeptide(L)'
;MQNVELVVERRLRPIFESIEIGNYKKALQDVEKVLKKNPTIQCGRALKAWAYIRLGRDEESATLIKALEAETPSESTTLHVMTLCYKETDQLDKICALFTNASKLHPGNEELLSQLFIAHMRVNDFKAQQT
;
A
#
# COMPACT_ATOMS: atom_id res chain seq x y z
N MET A 1 -10.14 19.89 9.10
CA MET A 1 -9.65 19.07 7.98
C MET A 1 -9.73 17.56 8.26
N GLN A 2 -9.69 17.09 9.52
CA GLN A 2 -9.82 15.66 9.91
C GLN A 2 -11.12 14.92 9.52
N ASN A 3 -12.26 15.62 9.34
CA ASN A 3 -13.54 14.94 9.06
C ASN A 3 -13.67 14.38 7.64
N VAL A 4 -12.89 14.89 6.67
CA VAL A 4 -12.98 14.42 5.27
C VAL A 4 -12.22 13.11 5.08
N GLU A 5 -11.08 12.96 5.76
CA GLU A 5 -10.21 11.78 5.65
C GLU A 5 -10.90 10.53 6.20
N LEU A 6 -11.52 10.64 7.38
CA LEU A 6 -12.25 9.56 8.04
C LEU A 6 -13.46 9.06 7.21
N VAL A 7 -14.15 9.99 6.53
CA VAL A 7 -15.28 9.67 5.66
C VAL A 7 -14.81 8.95 4.40
N VAL A 8 -13.63 9.30 3.89
CA VAL A 8 -13.08 8.63 2.73
C VAL A 8 -12.52 7.26 3.11
N GLU A 9 -11.83 7.09 4.23
CA GLU A 9 -11.41 5.78 4.74
C GLU A 9 -12.58 4.80 4.83
N ARG A 10 -13.76 5.26 5.29
CA ARG A 10 -14.98 4.45 5.28
C ARG A 10 -15.43 4.01 3.88
N ARG A 11 -15.17 4.83 2.85
CA ARG A 11 -15.45 4.45 1.46
C ARG A 11 -14.38 3.57 0.84
N LEU A 12 -13.16 3.53 1.40
CA LEU A 12 -12.06 2.69 0.90
C LEU A 12 -12.18 1.23 1.34
N ARG A 13 -12.80 0.95 2.51
CA ARG A 13 -13.06 -0.41 2.98
C ARG A 13 -13.74 -1.32 1.94
N PRO A 14 -14.91 -0.96 1.36
CA PRO A 14 -15.57 -1.83 0.39
C PRO A 14 -14.76 -2.02 -0.90
N ILE A 15 -13.84 -1.10 -1.21
CA ILE A 15 -12.91 -1.22 -2.35
C ILE A 15 -11.86 -2.27 -2.05
N PHE A 16 -11.28 -2.23 -0.85
CA PHE A 16 -10.33 -3.24 -0.38
C PHE A 16 -10.97 -4.63 -0.41
N GLU A 17 -12.16 -4.78 0.18
CA GLU A 17 -12.90 -6.06 0.15
C GLU A 17 -13.20 -6.50 -1.29
N SER A 18 -13.55 -5.56 -2.18
CA SER A 18 -13.77 -5.87 -3.59
C SER A 18 -12.52 -6.43 -4.28
N ILE A 19 -11.32 -5.99 -3.90
CA ILE A 19 -10.08 -6.55 -4.41
C ILE A 19 -9.85 -7.95 -3.83
N GLU A 20 -10.08 -8.15 -2.53
CA GLU A 20 -9.91 -9.46 -1.87
C GLU A 20 -10.81 -10.55 -2.46
N ILE A 21 -12.08 -10.23 -2.73
CA ILE A 21 -13.04 -11.18 -3.34
C ILE A 21 -12.81 -11.40 -4.85
N GLY A 22 -11.81 -10.74 -5.45
CA GLY A 22 -11.49 -10.89 -6.88
C GLY A 22 -12.23 -9.94 -7.83
N ASN A 23 -13.02 -9.00 -7.32
CA ASN A 23 -13.78 -8.02 -8.09
C ASN A 23 -12.93 -6.78 -8.48
N TYR A 24 -11.76 -6.99 -9.08
CA TYR A 24 -10.78 -5.93 -9.35
C TYR A 24 -11.31 -4.81 -10.25
N LYS A 25 -12.11 -5.14 -11.28
CA LYS A 25 -12.70 -4.14 -12.19
C LYS A 25 -13.64 -3.18 -11.46
N LYS A 26 -14.46 -3.71 -10.55
CA LYS A 26 -15.38 -2.91 -9.74
C LYS A 26 -14.61 -2.06 -8.72
N ALA A 27 -13.61 -2.65 -8.07
CA ALA A 27 -12.73 -1.93 -7.15
C ALA A 27 -12.04 -0.75 -7.84
N LEU A 28 -11.51 -0.95 -9.05
CA LEU A 28 -10.93 0.13 -9.85
C LEU A 28 -11.93 1.25 -10.14
N GLN A 29 -13.15 0.91 -10.55
CA GLN A 29 -14.17 1.93 -10.82
C GLN A 29 -14.52 2.74 -9.57
N ASP A 30 -14.66 2.09 -8.41
CA ASP A 30 -14.97 2.78 -7.17
C ASP A 30 -13.79 3.65 -6.68
N VAL A 31 -12.56 3.13 -6.75
CA VAL A 31 -11.38 3.90 -6.31
C VAL A 31 -11.13 5.10 -7.22
N GLU A 32 -11.39 4.98 -8.52
CA GLU A 32 -11.30 6.11 -9.45
C GLU A 32 -12.36 7.18 -9.16
N LYS A 33 -13.58 6.80 -8.75
CA LYS A 33 -14.58 7.79 -8.32
C LYS A 33 -14.12 8.53 -7.06
N VAL A 34 -13.49 7.84 -6.12
CA VAL A 34 -12.96 8.45 -4.90
C VAL A 34 -11.80 9.40 -5.26
N LEU A 35 -10.85 8.95 -6.08
CA LEU A 35 -9.71 9.76 -6.51
C LEU A 35 -10.12 10.94 -7.40
N LYS A 36 -11.22 10.85 -8.16
CA LYS A 36 -11.77 12.00 -8.90
C LYS A 36 -12.24 13.12 -7.98
N LYS A 37 -12.79 12.77 -6.81
CA LYS A 37 -13.20 13.76 -5.81
C LYS A 37 -11.99 14.26 -5.03
N ASN A 38 -11.16 13.33 -4.59
CA ASN A 38 -10.03 13.60 -3.70
C ASN A 38 -8.77 12.91 -4.24
N PRO A 39 -8.08 13.53 -5.22
CA PRO A 39 -6.92 12.91 -5.86
C PRO A 39 -5.70 12.83 -4.95
N THR A 40 -5.68 13.55 -3.83
CA THR A 40 -4.58 13.61 -2.85
C THR A 40 -4.53 12.42 -1.90
N ILE A 41 -5.52 11.53 -1.94
CA ILE A 41 -5.62 10.44 -0.97
C ILE A 41 -4.69 9.30 -1.34
N GLN A 42 -3.66 9.12 -0.52
CA GLN A 42 -2.63 8.12 -0.72
C GLN A 42 -3.19 6.69 -0.67
N CYS A 43 -4.03 6.37 0.33
CA CYS A 43 -4.70 5.07 0.44
C CYS A 43 -5.46 4.69 -0.86
N GLY A 44 -6.14 5.65 -1.48
CA GLY A 44 -6.88 5.42 -2.72
C GLY A 44 -5.94 5.12 -3.90
N ARG A 45 -4.82 5.84 -4.01
CA ARG A 45 -3.80 5.54 -5.03
C ARG A 45 -3.17 4.16 -4.80
N ALA A 46 -2.91 3.79 -3.55
CA ALA A 46 -2.36 2.49 -3.19
C ALA A 46 -3.33 1.35 -3.55
N LEU A 47 -4.63 1.50 -3.25
CA LEU A 47 -5.66 0.52 -3.63
C LEU A 47 -5.79 0.39 -5.15
N LYS A 48 -5.68 1.51 -5.88
CA LYS A 48 -5.67 1.51 -7.34
C LYS A 48 -4.48 0.72 -7.88
N ALA A 49 -3.29 0.92 -7.31
CA ALA A 49 -2.09 0.18 -7.67
C ALA A 49 -2.24 -1.33 -7.39
N TRP A 50 -2.79 -1.69 -6.22
CA TRP A 50 -3.02 -3.09 -5.88
C TRP A 50 -3.99 -3.77 -6.86
N ALA A 51 -5.10 -3.10 -7.17
CA ALA A 51 -6.06 -3.61 -8.15
C ALA A 51 -5.43 -3.76 -9.55
N TYR A 52 -4.48 -2.89 -9.94
CA TYR A 52 -3.74 -3.04 -11.19
C TYR A 52 -2.83 -4.26 -11.21
N ILE A 53 -2.11 -4.55 -10.12
CA ILE A 53 -1.28 -5.77 -10.02
C ILE A 53 -2.16 -7.01 -10.20
N ARG A 54 -3.32 -7.04 -9.53
CA ARG A 54 -4.28 -8.15 -9.66
C ARG A 54 -4.88 -8.30 -11.05
N LEU A 55 -4.82 -7.26 -11.87
CA LEU A 55 -5.24 -7.27 -13.27
C LEU A 55 -4.07 -7.53 -14.25
N GLY A 56 -2.85 -7.77 -13.77
CA GLY A 56 -1.65 -7.94 -14.59
C GLY A 56 -1.15 -6.65 -15.23
N ARG A 57 -1.48 -5.49 -14.64
CA ARG A 57 -1.06 -4.16 -15.10
C ARG A 57 0.05 -3.61 -14.21
N ASP A 58 1.15 -4.35 -14.11
CA ASP A 58 2.23 -4.06 -13.16
C ASP A 58 2.95 -2.73 -13.44
N GLU A 59 3.08 -2.32 -14.69
CA GLU A 59 3.74 -1.05 -15.06
C GLU A 59 2.97 0.19 -14.53
N GLU A 60 1.64 0.18 -14.67
CA GLU A 60 0.76 1.24 -14.16
C GLU A 60 0.79 1.27 -12.63
N SER A 61 0.78 0.09 -12.00
CA SER A 61 0.91 -0.03 -10.55
C SER A 61 2.25 0.50 -10.05
N ALA A 62 3.36 0.11 -10.69
CA ALA A 62 4.70 0.53 -10.31
C ALA A 62 4.86 2.06 -10.38
N THR A 63 4.24 2.70 -11.37
CA THR A 63 4.24 4.17 -11.48
C THR A 63 3.51 4.83 -10.31
N LEU A 64 2.35 4.31 -9.93
CA LEU A 64 1.59 4.80 -8.77
C LEU A 64 2.32 4.57 -7.45
N ILE A 65 2.90 3.38 -7.27
CA ILE A 65 3.66 3.04 -6.06
C ILE A 65 4.89 3.92 -5.93
N LYS A 66 5.66 4.15 -7.00
CA LYS A 66 6.81 5.07 -6.97
C LYS A 66 6.42 6.49 -6.59
N ALA A 67 5.28 6.98 -7.11
CA ALA A 67 4.77 8.29 -6.73
C ALA A 67 4.43 8.35 -5.23
N LEU A 68 3.80 7.31 -4.69
CA LEU A 68 3.52 7.19 -3.26
C LEU A 68 4.81 7.11 -2.44
N GLU A 69 5.80 6.31 -2.83
CA GLU A 69 7.09 6.25 -2.14
C GLU A 69 7.75 7.62 -2.01
N ALA A 70 7.70 8.44 -3.06
CA ALA A 70 8.25 9.79 -3.06
C ALA A 70 7.50 10.74 -2.10
N GLU A 71 6.22 10.48 -1.85
CA GLU A 71 5.41 11.23 -0.88
C GLU A 71 5.59 10.71 0.56
N THR A 72 6.36 9.64 0.79
CA THR A 72 6.66 9.05 2.10
C THR A 72 5.42 8.84 2.99
N PRO A 73 4.50 7.93 2.61
CA PRO A 73 3.29 7.69 3.37
C PRO A 73 3.62 7.19 4.78
N SER A 74 2.94 7.77 5.77
CA SER A 74 3.03 7.33 7.17
C SER A 74 1.77 6.65 7.69
N GLU A 75 0.69 6.72 6.93
CA GLU A 75 -0.61 6.17 7.32
C GLU A 75 -0.57 4.64 7.28
N SER A 76 -0.93 3.98 8.39
CA SER A 76 -0.92 2.52 8.53
C SER A 76 -1.73 1.84 7.41
N THR A 77 -2.91 2.38 7.07
CA THR A 77 -3.75 1.87 5.97
C THR A 77 -3.04 1.95 4.61
N THR A 78 -2.32 3.04 4.30
CA THR A 78 -1.57 3.16 3.04
C THR A 78 -0.40 2.18 3.02
N LEU A 79 0.37 2.12 4.10
CA LEU A 79 1.52 1.23 4.24
C LEU A 79 1.12 -0.23 4.11
N HIS A 80 -0.02 -0.61 4.68
CA HIS A 80 -0.56 -1.95 4.56
C HIS A 80 -0.85 -2.31 3.09
N VAL A 81 -1.55 -1.45 2.35
CA VAL A 81 -1.87 -1.70 0.94
C VAL A 81 -0.61 -1.73 0.06
N MET A 82 0.35 -0.83 0.29
CA MET A 82 1.64 -0.86 -0.42
C MET A 82 2.43 -2.14 -0.12
N THR A 83 2.39 -2.62 1.12
CA THR A 83 3.00 -3.90 1.50
C THR A 83 2.38 -5.05 0.72
N LEU A 84 1.05 -5.09 0.59
CA LEU A 84 0.37 -6.09 -0.25
C LEU A 84 0.82 -6.00 -1.70
N CYS A 85 0.92 -4.80 -2.27
CA CYS A 85 1.43 -4.60 -3.63
C CYS A 85 2.84 -5.16 -3.81
N TYR A 86 3.74 -4.90 -2.86
CA TYR A 86 5.10 -5.41 -2.92
C TYR A 86 5.18 -6.93 -2.74
N LYS A 87 4.34 -7.51 -1.88
CA LYS A 87 4.27 -8.97 -1.72
C LYS A 87 3.79 -9.65 -3.00
N GLU A 88 2.77 -9.10 -3.66
CA GLU A 88 2.25 -9.66 -4.92
C GLU A 88 3.26 -9.53 -6.08
N THR A 89 4.17 -8.56 -6.01
CA THR A 89 5.23 -8.35 -7.02
C THR A 89 6.58 -8.94 -6.62
N ASP A 90 6.63 -9.72 -5.53
CA ASP A 90 7.84 -10.34 -4.96
C ASP A 90 8.95 -9.33 -4.56
N GLN A 91 8.61 -8.06 -4.38
CA GLN A 91 9.55 -6.98 -4.04
C GLN A 91 9.68 -6.79 -2.52
N LEU A 92 10.05 -7.86 -1.80
CA LEU A 92 10.17 -7.83 -0.33
C LEU A 92 11.22 -6.82 0.17
N ASP A 93 12.29 -6.61 -0.58
CA ASP A 93 13.36 -5.65 -0.23
C ASP A 93 12.81 -4.21 -0.08
N LYS A 94 11.83 -3.84 -0.91
CA LYS A 94 11.19 -2.51 -0.85
C LYS A 94 10.28 -2.33 0.35
N ILE A 95 9.70 -3.40 0.86
CA ILE A 95 8.86 -3.36 2.07
C ILE A 95 9.69 -2.89 3.27
N CYS A 96 10.94 -3.37 3.39
CA CYS A 96 11.83 -2.92 4.46
C CYS A 96 12.13 -1.41 4.35
N ALA A 97 12.45 -0.93 3.15
CA ALA A 97 12.70 0.49 2.91
C ALA A 97 11.47 1.36 3.23
N LEU A 98 10.27 0.89 2.85
CA LEU A 98 9.00 1.56 3.12
C LEU A 98 8.78 1.73 4.63
N PHE A 99 8.83 0.64 5.41
CA PHE A 99 8.65 0.71 6.85
C PHE A 99 9.79 1.46 7.57
N THR A 100 11.01 1.41 7.04
CA THR A 100 12.15 2.19 7.56
C THR A 100 11.85 3.69 7.47
N ASN A 101 11.35 4.15 6.32
CA ASN A 101 11.01 5.55 6.12
C ASN A 101 9.82 5.98 6.99
N ALA A 102 8.78 5.14 7.07
CA ALA A 102 7.63 5.40 7.95
C ALA A 102 8.02 5.46 9.44
N SER A 103 8.88 4.54 9.89
CA SER A 103 9.41 4.52 11.26
C SER A 103 10.26 5.76 11.57
N LYS A 104 11.01 6.31 10.60
CA LYS A 104 11.72 7.58 10.79
C LYS A 104 10.78 8.76 11.01
N LEU A 105 9.61 8.76 10.36
CA LEU A 105 8.59 9.80 10.53
C LEU A 105 7.86 9.65 11.88
N HIS A 106 7.61 8.41 12.30
CA HIS A 106 6.92 8.10 13.57
C HIS A 106 7.73 7.09 14.40
N PRO A 107 8.86 7.53 15.00
CA PRO A 107 9.78 6.62 15.71
C PRO A 107 9.19 6.04 17.00
N GLY A 108 8.09 6.63 17.51
CA GLY A 108 7.36 6.12 18.68
C GLY A 108 6.26 5.11 18.35
N ASN A 109 6.05 4.77 17.08
CA ASN A 109 5.00 3.83 16.70
C ASN A 109 5.52 2.39 16.72
N GLU A 110 5.21 1.67 17.81
CA GLU A 110 5.59 0.28 18.03
C GLU A 110 5.05 -0.68 16.95
N GLU A 111 3.89 -0.38 16.36
CA GLU A 111 3.33 -1.17 15.27
C GLU A 111 4.23 -1.12 14.03
N LEU A 112 4.68 0.09 13.65
CA LEU A 112 5.60 0.27 12.51
C LEU A 112 6.94 -0.42 12.74
N LEU A 113 7.48 -0.32 13.96
CA LEU A 113 8.72 -1.01 14.33
C LEU A 113 8.57 -2.53 14.26
N SER A 114 7.43 -3.06 14.72
CA SER A 114 7.12 -4.49 14.64
C SER A 114 6.99 -4.96 13.18
N GLN A 115 6.29 -4.20 12.34
CA GLN A 115 6.16 -4.50 10.90
C GLN A 115 7.51 -4.43 10.19
N LEU A 116 8.34 -3.44 10.51
CA LEU A 116 9.70 -3.31 9.99
C LEU A 116 10.55 -4.53 10.33
N PHE A 117 10.52 -4.97 11.60
CA PHE A 117 11.24 -6.15 12.04
C PHE A 117 10.80 -7.41 11.28
N ILE A 118 9.49 -7.62 11.14
CA ILE A 118 8.92 -8.75 10.38
C ILE A 118 9.36 -8.69 8.91
N ALA A 119 9.34 -7.51 8.28
CA ALA A 119 9.80 -7.34 6.90
C ALA A 119 11.29 -7.70 6.76
N HIS A 120 12.14 -7.22 7.67
CA HIS A 120 13.57 -7.56 7.67
C HIS A 120 13.82 -9.05 7.84
N MET A 121 13.09 -9.72 8.75
CA MET A 121 13.19 -11.16 8.91
C MET A 121 12.87 -11.90 7.61
N ARG A 122 11.80 -11.50 6.91
CA ARG A 122 11.40 -12.12 5.64
C ARG A 122 12.45 -11.95 4.54
N VAL A 123 13.05 -10.75 4.42
CA VAL A 123 14.11 -10.50 3.44
C VAL A 123 15.38 -11.29 3.76
N ASN A 124 15.74 -11.39 5.04
CA ASN A 124 16.92 -12.14 5.46
C ASN A 124 16.75 -13.65 5.27
N ASP A 125 15.55 -14.18 5.49
CA ASP A 125 15.19 -15.58 5.22
C ASP A 125 15.28 -15.89 3.72
N PHE A 126 14.75 -15.00 2.87
CA PHE A 126 14.80 -15.16 1.42
C PHE A 126 16.24 -15.16 0.88
N LYS A 127 17.13 -14.34 1.46
CA LYS A 127 18.56 -14.36 1.14
C LYS A 127 19.25 -15.64 1.60
N ALA A 128 18.86 -16.20 2.75
CA ALA A 128 19.42 -17.44 3.28
C ALA A 128 18.98 -18.69 2.48
N GLN A 129 17.80 -18.66 1.85
CA GLN A 129 17.28 -19.76 1.03
C GLN A 129 17.89 -19.85 -0.39
N GLN A 130 18.64 -18.83 -0.84
CA GLN A 130 19.31 -18.83 -2.16
C GLN A 130 20.75 -19.37 -2.15
N THR A 131 21.25 -19.83 -1.01
CA THR A 131 22.55 -20.52 -0.86
C THR A 131 22.38 -22.02 -0.74
#